data_AF-A0A1E1X5I8-F1
#
_entry.id   AF-A0A1E1X5I8-F1
#
_cell.length_a   1.000
_cell.length_b   1.000
_cell.length_c   1.000
_cell.angle_alpha   90.00
_cell.angle_beta   90.00
_cell.angle_gamma   90.00
#
_symmetry.space_group_name_H-M   'P 1'
#
loop_
_entity.id
_entity.type
_entity.pdbx_description
1 polymer ?
#
loop_
_entity_poly.entity_id
_entity_poly.type
_entity_poly.pdbx_seq_one_letter_code
_entity_poly.pdbx_strand_id
1 'polypeptide(L)'
;LCSVIVLLAATAWSAQSLHLRGTFRTGQFFTFLAKFGFKKTDRHDHENTLGYIYGNVSSPTNAVTHRGTLVVVDRDHFLAYYGNRTRPERGSACELMFAGINQVAFDSSCNPNGTQDFLRNIPCAAGKLCEDEDKPSRVVGGNQFTYTVRDLHQARFWYVSMVSCYREGEGKNCKWKDSVDEDIEIVYDIWLVNGNPAAQSHNIFEYQFSFEQQGSLERVLLFFLLYFVLAGLQVYAVMRQKHLVTRLFTAALTLQLLSFLWTVTHLAFFAWDGDGVPSLGIVGDVSYMLSQSLFMLLLLLLAKGWAITRTELTWKPVLFCIWLVYSCIQILLYVWNMTEVDVIEEIDEYQTYPGWISLCFRLVITAWFLTELRSTMMDENDHRKLRFYLHFGAGLLCWFVYLPVVALIALQVSALWRQKFILGISSCADFLAYAIITHLLWPTRSQQYFQLQSELDPGDELEELNEAPHNVQANCRKV
;
A
#
# COMPACT_ATOMS: atom_id res chain seq x y z
N LEU A 1 -4.32 21.19 12.89
CA LEU A 1 -3.15 20.31 12.67
C LEU A 1 -3.47 19.14 11.74
N CYS A 2 -4.48 18.31 12.05
CA CYS A 2 -4.87 17.16 11.21
C CYS A 2 -5.19 17.56 9.74
N SER A 3 -5.92 18.65 9.53
CA SER A 3 -6.23 19.17 8.19
C SER A 3 -5.01 19.72 7.42
N VAL A 4 -3.97 20.17 8.13
CA VAL A 4 -2.73 20.71 7.52
C VAL A 4 -1.80 19.56 7.11
N ILE A 5 -1.78 18.48 7.91
CA ILE A 5 -1.01 17.27 7.63
C ILE A 5 -1.63 16.48 6.47
N VAL A 6 -2.96 16.41 6.38
CA VAL A 6 -3.68 15.84 5.23
C VAL A 6 -3.44 16.64 3.94
N LEU A 7 -3.33 17.97 4.03
CA LEU A 7 -3.02 18.82 2.87
C LEU A 7 -1.59 18.61 2.37
N LEU A 8 -0.62 18.48 3.28
CA LEU A 8 0.79 18.26 2.93
C LEU A 8 1.04 16.88 2.28
N ALA A 9 0.28 15.86 2.70
CA ALA A 9 0.32 14.55 2.06
C ALA A 9 -0.27 14.55 0.64
N ALA A 10 -1.23 15.45 0.35
CA ALA A 10 -1.88 15.55 -0.96
C ALA A 10 -1.05 16.30 -2.01
N THR A 11 -0.06 17.10 -1.60
CA THR A 11 0.75 17.93 -2.52
C THR A 11 1.97 17.24 -3.12
N ALA A 12 2.22 15.97 -2.78
CA ALA A 12 3.38 15.21 -3.25
C ALA A 12 2.92 13.96 -4.01
N TRP A 13 2.42 14.08 -5.25
CA TRP A 13 2.09 12.90 -6.06
C TRP A 13 2.66 12.88 -7.46
N SER A 14 3.60 11.95 -7.62
CA SER A 14 3.79 11.12 -8.80
C SER A 14 3.40 9.70 -8.42
N ALA A 15 2.22 9.25 -8.82
CA ALA A 15 1.93 7.82 -8.85
C ALA A 15 2.64 7.23 -10.07
N GLN A 16 3.32 6.11 -9.90
CA GLN A 16 3.79 5.30 -11.01
C GLN A 16 2.59 4.59 -11.62
N SER A 17 2.08 5.19 -12.68
CA SER A 17 1.16 4.57 -13.61
C SER A 17 1.91 3.49 -14.41
N LEU A 18 1.23 2.39 -14.74
CA LEU A 18 1.79 1.34 -15.62
C LEU A 18 1.47 1.64 -17.09
N HIS A 19 0.58 2.60 -17.32
CA HIS A 19 0.52 3.40 -18.52
C HIS A 19 1.39 4.67 -18.39
N LEU A 20 2.59 4.64 -18.94
CA LEU A 20 3.56 5.73 -18.85
C LEU A 20 3.31 6.78 -19.92
N ARG A 21 3.03 8.01 -19.51
CA ARG A 21 2.91 9.16 -20.41
C ARG A 21 3.78 10.30 -19.92
N GLY A 22 4.55 10.88 -20.82
CA GLY A 22 5.39 12.01 -20.48
C GLY A 22 6.31 12.46 -21.59
N THR A 23 7.24 13.33 -21.20
CA THR A 23 8.28 13.84 -22.09
C THR A 23 9.65 13.60 -21.47
N PHE A 24 10.58 13.13 -22.29
CA PHE A 24 11.99 12.98 -21.97
C PHE A 24 12.77 13.98 -22.80
N ARG A 25 13.71 14.70 -22.17
CA ARG A 25 14.61 15.61 -22.87
C ARG A 25 16.02 15.09 -22.79
N THR A 26 16.73 15.05 -23.92
CA THR A 26 18.09 14.49 -23.93
C THR A 26 19.06 15.28 -23.05
N GLY A 27 18.79 16.55 -22.76
CA GLY A 27 19.55 17.35 -21.79
C GLY A 27 19.56 16.79 -20.36
N GLN A 28 18.58 15.96 -19.98
CA GLN A 28 18.51 15.32 -18.65
C GLN A 28 19.48 14.13 -18.50
N PHE A 29 20.09 13.67 -19.59
CA PHE A 29 20.95 12.48 -19.71
C PHE A 29 20.28 11.14 -19.41
N PHE A 30 19.55 11.01 -18.31
CA PHE A 30 18.94 9.76 -17.88
C PHE A 30 17.62 9.99 -17.14
N THR A 31 16.60 9.21 -17.51
CA THR A 31 15.30 9.21 -16.83
C THR A 31 14.85 7.77 -16.58
N PHE A 32 14.59 7.44 -15.33
CA PHE A 32 13.93 6.19 -14.94
C PHE A 32 12.42 6.33 -15.16
N LEU A 33 11.81 5.35 -15.83
CA LEU A 33 10.39 5.41 -16.16
C LEU A 33 9.55 4.51 -15.25
N ALA A 34 9.88 3.21 -15.20
CA ALA A 34 9.09 2.25 -14.45
C ALA A 34 9.89 1.03 -14.01
N LYS A 35 9.41 0.43 -12.92
CA LYS A 35 9.73 -0.94 -12.49
C LYS A 35 8.44 -1.75 -12.59
N PHE A 36 8.52 -2.90 -13.23
CA PHE A 36 7.36 -3.77 -13.42
C PHE A 36 7.77 -5.23 -13.26
N GLY A 37 6.99 -5.97 -12.46
CA GLY A 37 7.14 -7.40 -12.26
C GLY A 37 6.38 -8.16 -13.34
N PHE A 38 7.09 -8.85 -14.22
CA PHE A 38 6.46 -9.76 -15.18
C PHE A 38 6.25 -11.14 -14.55
N LYS A 39 5.06 -11.70 -14.77
CA LYS A 39 4.74 -13.05 -14.31
C LYS A 39 5.52 -14.10 -15.08
N LYS A 40 5.70 -15.26 -14.46
CA LYS A 40 6.31 -16.42 -15.12
C LYS A 40 5.47 -16.81 -16.34
N THR A 41 6.13 -16.95 -17.49
CA THR A 41 5.49 -17.41 -18.73
C THR A 41 5.18 -18.90 -18.63
N ASP A 42 3.93 -19.27 -18.92
CA ASP A 42 3.51 -20.66 -19.01
C ASP A 42 4.11 -21.32 -20.26
N ARG A 43 4.59 -22.56 -20.13
CA ARG A 43 5.11 -23.32 -21.27
C ARG A 43 4.00 -23.78 -22.21
N HIS A 44 2.81 -24.05 -21.67
CA HIS A 44 1.68 -24.57 -22.44
C HIS A 44 0.89 -23.45 -23.14
N ASP A 45 0.81 -22.27 -22.52
CA ASP A 45 0.14 -21.09 -23.05
C ASP A 45 1.10 -19.90 -23.14
N HIS A 46 2.20 -20.10 -23.86
CA HIS A 46 3.28 -19.12 -23.90
C HIS A 46 2.83 -17.80 -24.55
N GLU A 47 2.03 -17.83 -25.62
CA GLU A 47 1.63 -16.59 -26.30
C GLU A 47 0.81 -15.66 -25.41
N ASN A 48 -0.14 -16.18 -24.62
CA ASN A 48 -1.02 -15.33 -23.80
C ASN A 48 -0.43 -14.95 -22.44
N THR A 49 0.63 -15.64 -21.98
CA THR A 49 1.24 -15.44 -20.66
C THR A 49 2.57 -14.67 -20.68
N LEU A 50 3.02 -14.22 -21.85
CA LEU A 50 4.17 -13.33 -21.98
C LEU A 50 3.89 -11.96 -21.35
N GLY A 51 4.96 -11.31 -20.90
CA GLY A 51 4.95 -9.89 -20.57
C GLY A 51 5.13 -9.05 -21.83
N TYR A 52 4.46 -7.89 -21.89
CA TYR A 52 4.57 -6.99 -23.02
C TYR A 52 4.88 -5.56 -22.56
N ILE A 53 5.80 -4.92 -23.27
CA ILE A 53 6.06 -3.48 -23.17
C ILE A 53 5.96 -2.90 -24.57
N TYR A 54 4.99 -2.03 -24.81
CA TYR A 54 4.72 -1.52 -26.15
C TYR A 54 4.23 -0.08 -26.10
N GLY A 55 4.38 0.65 -27.19
CA GLY A 55 3.89 2.01 -27.25
C GLY A 55 4.50 2.85 -28.34
N ASN A 56 4.42 4.16 -28.14
CA ASN A 56 4.92 5.19 -29.05
C ASN A 56 5.99 6.01 -28.35
N VAL A 57 7.09 6.24 -29.03
CA VAL A 57 8.20 7.10 -28.57
C VAL A 57 8.68 7.89 -29.78
N SER A 58 8.22 9.12 -29.91
CA SER A 58 8.50 9.96 -31.08
C SER A 58 8.84 11.39 -30.65
N SER A 59 9.55 12.10 -31.52
CA SER A 59 9.83 13.52 -31.30
C SER A 59 8.85 14.38 -32.11
N PRO A 60 8.40 15.53 -31.57
CA PRO A 60 7.64 16.51 -32.34
C PRO A 60 8.43 17.06 -33.54
N THR A 61 9.76 17.05 -33.47
CA THR A 61 10.63 17.47 -34.57
C THR A 61 10.92 16.30 -35.50
N ASN A 62 10.22 16.27 -36.63
CA ASN A 62 10.23 15.18 -37.62
C ASN A 62 11.61 14.86 -38.27
N ALA A 63 12.67 15.60 -37.95
CA ALA A 63 13.98 15.49 -38.61
C ALA A 63 15.04 14.75 -37.77
N VAL A 64 14.74 14.38 -36.53
CA VAL A 64 15.73 13.75 -35.64
C VAL A 64 15.37 12.29 -35.42
N THR A 65 16.30 11.40 -35.73
CA THR A 65 16.22 9.95 -35.47
C THR A 65 17.53 9.53 -34.79
N HIS A 66 17.49 8.53 -33.90
CA HIS A 66 18.68 7.96 -33.23
C HIS A 66 19.49 8.95 -32.39
N ARG A 67 18.88 9.45 -31.31
CA ARG A 67 19.55 10.38 -30.35
C ARG A 67 19.34 10.00 -28.89
N GLY A 68 18.83 8.81 -28.64
CA GLY A 68 18.72 8.25 -27.31
C GLY A 68 18.41 6.77 -27.42
N THR A 69 18.43 6.10 -26.28
CA THR A 69 18.12 4.67 -26.19
C THR A 69 17.04 4.46 -25.14
N LEU A 70 15.98 3.76 -25.53
CA LEU A 70 15.05 3.13 -24.60
C LEU A 70 15.66 1.81 -24.15
N VAL A 71 15.86 1.67 -22.84
CA VAL A 71 16.52 0.53 -22.22
C VAL A 71 15.50 -0.21 -21.36
N VAL A 72 15.28 -1.47 -21.70
CA VAL A 72 14.39 -2.41 -21.00
C VAL A 72 15.22 -3.60 -20.58
N VAL A 73 15.49 -3.72 -19.28
CA VAL A 73 16.40 -4.74 -18.74
C VAL A 73 15.90 -5.33 -17.44
N ASP A 74 16.32 -6.55 -17.15
CA ASP A 74 16.14 -7.17 -15.84
C ASP A 74 17.02 -6.51 -14.75
N ARG A 75 16.76 -6.85 -13.49
CA ARG A 75 17.50 -6.36 -12.33
C ARG A 75 19.03 -6.56 -12.43
N ASP A 76 19.46 -7.71 -12.91
CA ASP A 76 20.88 -8.12 -12.86
C ASP A 76 21.73 -7.17 -13.71
N HIS A 77 21.17 -6.73 -14.85
CA HIS A 77 21.80 -5.74 -15.73
C HIS A 77 21.53 -4.30 -15.29
N PHE A 78 20.33 -4.02 -14.76
CA PHE A 78 19.90 -2.68 -14.41
C PHE A 78 20.78 -2.02 -13.34
N LEU A 79 21.21 -2.74 -12.30
CA LEU A 79 21.95 -2.14 -11.18
C LEU A 79 23.31 -1.58 -11.60
N ALA A 80 24.07 -2.34 -12.40
CA ALA A 80 25.36 -1.90 -12.92
C ALA A 80 25.20 -0.73 -13.91
N TYR A 81 24.20 -0.83 -14.78
CA TYR A 81 23.82 0.22 -15.73
C TYR A 81 23.43 1.52 -15.01
N TYR A 82 22.52 1.44 -14.04
CA TYR A 82 22.04 2.58 -13.26
C TYR A 82 23.15 3.22 -12.41
N GLY A 83 24.04 2.41 -11.81
CA GLY A 83 25.14 2.91 -10.97
C GLY A 83 26.15 3.76 -11.75
N ASN A 84 26.40 3.43 -13.02
CA ASN A 84 27.38 4.14 -13.86
C ASN A 84 26.89 5.48 -14.43
N ARG A 85 25.60 5.84 -14.26
CA ARG A 85 25.02 7.10 -14.78
C ARG A 85 25.57 8.37 -14.13
N THR A 86 26.12 8.26 -12.93
CA THR A 86 26.58 9.39 -12.11
C THR A 86 27.96 9.91 -12.51
N ARG A 87 28.58 9.30 -13.53
CA ARG A 87 29.90 9.71 -14.03
C ARG A 87 29.83 11.12 -14.65
N PRO A 88 30.87 11.96 -14.42
CA PRO A 88 30.87 13.35 -14.89
C PRO A 88 31.05 13.47 -16.40
N GLU A 89 31.87 12.60 -17.00
CA GLU A 89 32.08 12.56 -18.46
C GLU A 89 31.02 11.67 -19.12
N ARG A 90 30.13 12.27 -19.93
CA ARG A 90 28.93 11.61 -20.46
C ARG A 90 29.23 10.53 -21.49
N GLY A 91 30.17 10.75 -22.41
CA GLY A 91 30.61 9.72 -23.35
C GLY A 91 31.16 8.47 -22.65
N SER A 92 32.05 8.66 -21.66
CA SER A 92 32.56 7.56 -20.82
C SER A 92 31.45 6.89 -19.99
N ALA A 93 30.49 7.69 -19.48
CA ALA A 93 29.32 7.17 -18.78
C ALA A 93 28.52 6.22 -19.68
N CYS A 94 28.21 6.61 -20.93
CA CYS A 94 27.51 5.75 -21.87
C CYS A 94 28.24 4.42 -22.11
N GLU A 95 29.56 4.45 -22.34
CA GLU A 95 30.33 3.22 -22.55
C GLU A 95 30.26 2.27 -21.33
N LEU A 96 30.41 2.80 -20.12
CA LEU A 96 30.38 2.02 -18.88
C LEU A 96 28.98 1.52 -18.52
N MET A 97 27.94 2.33 -18.77
CA MET A 97 26.55 1.94 -18.57
C MET A 97 26.18 0.72 -19.41
N PHE A 98 26.59 0.71 -20.68
CA PHE A 98 26.26 -0.37 -21.61
C PHE A 98 27.28 -1.51 -21.65
N ALA A 99 28.40 -1.44 -20.92
CA ALA A 99 29.48 -2.44 -20.97
C ALA A 99 29.00 -3.88 -20.73
N GLY A 100 28.09 -4.10 -19.78
CA GLY A 100 27.47 -5.41 -19.52
C GLY A 100 26.38 -5.74 -20.54
N ILE A 101 25.50 -4.78 -20.82
CA ILE A 101 24.36 -4.95 -21.73
C ILE A 101 24.82 -5.30 -23.16
N ASN A 102 25.88 -4.67 -23.66
CA ASN A 102 26.45 -4.91 -24.99
C ASN A 102 26.86 -6.37 -25.24
N GLN A 103 27.13 -7.15 -24.19
CA GLN A 103 27.55 -8.55 -24.34
C GLN A 103 26.38 -9.46 -24.72
N VAL A 104 25.15 -9.08 -24.34
CA VAL A 104 23.96 -9.93 -24.47
C VAL A 104 22.86 -9.32 -25.34
N ALA A 105 22.79 -7.99 -25.41
CA ALA A 105 21.78 -7.27 -26.16
C ALA A 105 22.03 -7.40 -27.66
N PHE A 106 20.97 -7.79 -28.38
CA PHE A 106 20.93 -7.83 -29.83
C PHE A 106 20.89 -6.41 -30.41
N ASP A 107 21.63 -6.23 -31.50
CA ASP A 107 21.63 -5.02 -32.31
C ASP A 107 22.03 -5.42 -33.73
N SER A 108 21.23 -5.06 -34.73
CA SER A 108 21.41 -5.50 -36.11
C SER A 108 22.75 -5.06 -36.72
N SER A 109 23.25 -3.88 -36.33
CA SER A 109 24.45 -3.26 -36.89
C SER A 109 25.70 -3.61 -36.10
N CYS A 110 25.59 -3.70 -34.79
CA CYS A 110 26.73 -3.74 -33.89
C CYS A 110 26.89 -5.05 -33.11
N ASN A 111 25.80 -5.78 -32.86
CA ASN A 111 25.86 -7.07 -32.16
C ASN A 111 24.78 -8.05 -32.67
N PRO A 112 24.92 -8.58 -33.90
CA PRO A 112 23.92 -9.45 -34.51
C PRO A 112 23.82 -10.82 -33.81
N ASN A 113 24.79 -11.19 -32.98
CA ASN A 113 24.79 -12.44 -32.21
C ASN A 113 24.17 -12.29 -30.81
N GLY A 114 23.68 -11.10 -30.45
CA GLY A 114 23.01 -10.88 -29.17
C GLY A 114 21.76 -11.74 -29.04
N THR A 115 21.50 -12.22 -27.83
CA THR A 115 20.38 -13.13 -27.54
C THR A 115 19.19 -12.44 -26.90
N GLN A 116 19.41 -11.26 -26.31
CA GLN A 116 18.43 -10.52 -25.54
C GLN A 116 17.96 -9.27 -26.26
N ASP A 117 16.69 -8.97 -26.15
CA ASP A 117 16.07 -7.82 -26.78
C ASP A 117 15.85 -6.70 -25.76
N PHE A 118 16.86 -5.85 -25.56
CA PHE A 118 16.89 -4.86 -24.48
C PHE A 118 16.85 -3.39 -24.94
N LEU A 119 17.23 -3.12 -26.19
CA LEU A 119 17.55 -1.77 -26.65
C LEU A 119 16.66 -1.36 -27.84
N ARG A 120 16.18 -0.12 -27.81
CA ARG A 120 15.56 0.53 -28.97
C ARG A 120 16.11 1.93 -29.12
N ASN A 121 16.46 2.29 -30.34
CA ASN A 121 16.88 3.63 -30.71
C ASN A 121 15.67 4.56 -30.74
N ILE A 122 15.76 5.67 -30.01
CA ILE A 122 14.70 6.68 -29.90
C ILE A 122 15.27 8.07 -30.24
N PRO A 123 14.44 9.02 -30.70
CA PRO A 123 13.02 8.89 -31.05
C PRO A 123 12.80 8.08 -32.34
N CYS A 124 11.66 7.40 -32.43
CA CYS A 124 11.22 6.73 -33.63
C CYS A 124 10.48 7.71 -34.55
N ALA A 125 10.58 7.50 -35.87
CA ALA A 125 9.91 8.37 -36.84
C ALA A 125 8.39 8.35 -36.65
N ALA A 126 7.78 9.53 -36.59
CA ALA A 126 6.35 9.67 -36.29
C ALA A 126 5.46 8.85 -37.25
N GLY A 127 4.58 8.03 -36.68
CA GLY A 127 3.67 7.17 -37.44
C GLY A 127 4.33 5.97 -38.15
N LYS A 128 5.63 5.73 -37.91
CA LYS A 128 6.37 4.57 -38.41
C LYS A 128 6.87 3.72 -37.24
N LEU A 129 7.14 2.44 -37.54
CA LEU A 129 7.82 1.54 -36.61
C LEU A 129 9.23 2.06 -36.30
N CYS A 130 9.73 1.75 -35.12
CA CYS A 130 11.12 1.99 -34.76
C CYS A 130 12.05 1.19 -35.68
N GLU A 131 13.23 1.73 -36.00
CA GLU A 131 14.14 1.11 -36.97
C GLU A 131 14.59 -0.30 -36.54
N ASP A 132 14.74 -0.52 -35.24
CA ASP A 132 15.17 -1.80 -34.67
C ASP A 132 14.07 -2.89 -34.72
N GLU A 133 12.85 -2.55 -35.13
CA GLU A 133 11.75 -3.51 -35.26
C GLU A 133 11.81 -4.27 -36.60
N ASP A 134 12.58 -5.36 -36.62
CA ASP A 134 12.79 -6.19 -37.82
C ASP A 134 11.52 -6.93 -38.30
N LYS A 135 10.55 -7.16 -37.41
CA LYS A 135 9.35 -7.97 -37.67
C LYS A 135 8.07 -7.21 -37.34
N PRO A 136 7.51 -6.46 -38.31
CA PRO A 136 6.28 -5.69 -38.13
C PRO A 136 5.10 -6.51 -37.58
N SER A 137 5.03 -7.80 -37.89
CA SER A 137 3.95 -8.69 -37.43
C SER A 137 3.96 -8.97 -35.92
N ARG A 138 5.05 -8.66 -35.21
CA ARG A 138 5.16 -8.86 -33.75
C ARG A 138 4.82 -7.59 -32.97
N VAL A 139 4.73 -6.46 -33.63
CA VAL A 139 4.40 -5.18 -33.01
C VAL A 139 2.89 -5.11 -32.77
N VAL A 140 2.49 -4.69 -31.57
CA VAL A 140 1.08 -4.47 -31.23
C VAL A 140 0.51 -3.38 -32.14
N GLY A 141 -0.58 -3.67 -32.85
CA GLY A 141 -1.17 -2.76 -33.83
C GLY A 141 -1.44 -1.36 -33.28
N GLY A 142 -1.07 -0.33 -34.05
CA GLY A 142 -1.21 1.07 -33.66
C GLY A 142 -0.04 1.64 -32.83
N ASN A 143 0.98 0.83 -32.52
CA ASN A 143 2.16 1.23 -31.75
C ASN A 143 3.45 1.20 -32.59
N GLN A 144 4.52 1.86 -32.13
CA GLN A 144 5.80 1.96 -32.84
C GLN A 144 6.80 0.84 -32.50
N PHE A 145 6.73 0.25 -31.30
CA PHE A 145 7.62 -0.82 -30.86
C PHE A 145 6.91 -1.82 -29.93
N THR A 146 7.49 -2.99 -29.74
CA THR A 146 7.01 -3.98 -28.76
C THR A 146 8.18 -4.85 -28.26
N TYR A 147 8.40 -4.86 -26.96
CA TYR A 147 9.20 -5.87 -26.28
C TYR A 147 8.32 -6.99 -25.76
N THR A 148 8.77 -8.23 -25.95
CA THR A 148 8.14 -9.42 -25.37
C THR A 148 9.05 -9.99 -24.30
N VAL A 149 8.61 -9.95 -23.04
CA VAL A 149 9.34 -10.48 -21.90
C VAL A 149 8.96 -11.94 -21.67
N ARG A 150 9.97 -12.82 -21.70
CA ARG A 150 9.79 -14.27 -21.53
C ARG A 150 10.62 -14.80 -20.37
N ASP A 151 9.96 -15.07 -19.26
CA ASP A 151 10.57 -15.61 -18.05
C ASP A 151 10.02 -17.01 -17.72
N LEU A 152 10.75 -18.06 -18.09
CA LEU A 152 10.30 -19.46 -17.98
C LEU A 152 10.46 -20.10 -16.59
N HIS A 153 11.29 -19.50 -15.72
CA HIS A 153 11.66 -20.09 -14.43
C HIS A 153 10.87 -19.48 -13.28
N GLN A 154 10.85 -18.15 -13.18
CA GLN A 154 10.24 -17.39 -12.09
C GLN A 154 9.84 -16.00 -12.58
N ALA A 155 8.93 -15.33 -11.86
CA ALA A 155 8.66 -13.91 -12.08
C ALA A 155 9.89 -13.06 -11.73
N ARG A 156 10.08 -11.93 -12.42
CA ARG A 156 11.22 -11.02 -12.22
C ARG A 156 10.81 -9.56 -12.43
N PHE A 157 11.54 -8.66 -11.78
CA PHE A 157 11.42 -7.23 -12.04
C PHE A 157 12.21 -6.85 -13.28
N TRP A 158 11.56 -6.06 -14.12
CA TRP A 158 12.12 -5.41 -15.27
C TRP A 158 12.02 -3.90 -15.10
N TYR A 159 13.02 -3.21 -15.61
CA TYR A 159 13.22 -1.78 -15.42
C TYR A 159 13.25 -1.11 -16.78
N VAL A 160 12.45 -0.07 -16.93
CA VAL A 160 12.33 0.72 -18.15
C VAL A 160 12.93 2.10 -17.87
N SER A 161 13.85 2.52 -18.73
CA SER A 161 14.52 3.81 -18.62
C SER A 161 14.85 4.37 -20.00
N MET A 162 15.02 5.69 -20.06
CA MET A 162 15.51 6.39 -21.24
C MET A 162 16.85 7.04 -20.92
N VAL A 163 17.77 6.98 -21.87
CA VAL A 163 19.09 7.57 -21.74
C VAL A 163 19.49 8.27 -23.03
N SER A 164 20.16 9.41 -22.91
CA SER A 164 20.68 10.24 -24.01
C SER A 164 21.97 9.67 -24.61
N CYS A 165 22.10 8.35 -24.59
CA CYS A 165 23.20 7.64 -25.22
C CYS A 165 22.69 6.97 -26.48
N TYR A 166 23.46 7.03 -27.56
CA TYR A 166 23.17 6.33 -28.80
C TYR A 166 24.45 5.73 -29.37
N ARG A 167 24.30 4.76 -30.26
CA ARG A 167 25.43 4.08 -30.91
C ARG A 167 25.66 4.69 -32.29
N GLU A 168 26.92 4.85 -32.64
CA GLU A 168 27.33 5.23 -33.99
C GLU A 168 28.42 4.27 -34.49
N GLY A 169 28.30 3.88 -35.76
CA GLY A 169 29.23 2.99 -36.45
C GLY A 169 28.59 1.64 -36.83
N GLU A 170 29.40 0.79 -37.46
CA GLU A 170 28.98 -0.55 -37.90
C GLU A 170 29.97 -1.62 -37.41
N GLY A 171 29.45 -2.80 -37.05
CA GLY A 171 30.23 -3.95 -36.61
C GLY A 171 31.11 -3.63 -35.39
N LYS A 172 32.42 -3.85 -35.51
CA LYS A 172 33.38 -3.65 -34.41
C LYS A 172 33.69 -2.18 -34.11
N ASN A 173 33.26 -1.25 -34.95
CA ASN A 173 33.53 0.18 -34.79
C ASN A 173 32.43 0.92 -34.02
N CYS A 174 31.41 0.21 -33.54
CA CYS A 174 30.31 0.84 -32.81
C CYS A 174 30.80 1.44 -31.49
N LYS A 175 30.61 2.74 -31.35
CA LYS A 175 30.92 3.48 -30.12
C LYS A 175 29.68 4.15 -29.58
N TRP A 176 29.62 4.24 -28.26
CA TRP A 176 28.58 4.97 -27.56
C TRP A 176 28.92 6.45 -27.53
N LYS A 177 27.95 7.29 -27.89
CA LYS A 177 28.03 8.74 -27.82
C LYS A 177 26.83 9.26 -27.04
N ASP A 178 27.00 10.42 -26.43
CA ASP A 178 25.91 11.14 -25.78
C ASP A 178 25.35 12.25 -26.69
N SER A 179 24.09 12.59 -26.46
CA SER A 179 23.31 13.62 -27.18
C SER A 179 22.79 14.71 -26.23
N VAL A 180 23.46 14.90 -25.09
CA VAL A 180 22.99 15.82 -24.03
C VAL A 180 22.93 17.25 -24.55
N ASP A 181 23.93 17.66 -25.35
CA ASP A 181 24.02 19.01 -25.92
C ASP A 181 22.95 19.32 -26.98
N GLU A 182 22.30 18.29 -27.53
CA GLU A 182 21.27 18.46 -28.56
C GLU A 182 19.89 18.82 -27.97
N ASP A 183 19.66 18.55 -26.68
CA ASP A 183 18.42 18.79 -25.92
C ASP A 183 17.11 18.50 -26.69
N ILE A 184 17.00 17.31 -27.26
CA ILE A 184 15.86 16.87 -28.06
C ILE A 184 14.72 16.44 -27.15
N GLU A 185 13.52 16.93 -27.45
CA GLU A 185 12.29 16.53 -26.77
C GLU A 185 11.70 15.27 -27.41
N ILE A 186 11.50 14.24 -26.58
CA ILE A 186 10.95 12.94 -26.94
C ILE A 186 9.68 12.73 -26.13
N VAL A 187 8.55 12.57 -26.82
CA VAL A 187 7.24 12.31 -26.21
C VAL A 187 7.00 10.80 -26.23
N TYR A 188 6.55 10.25 -25.09
CA TYR A 188 6.29 8.83 -24.96
C TYR A 188 4.91 8.52 -24.37
N ASP A 189 4.32 7.43 -24.87
CA ASP A 189 3.11 6.78 -24.39
C ASP A 189 3.38 5.26 -24.44
N ILE A 190 3.66 4.66 -23.28
CA ILE A 190 4.16 3.28 -23.16
C ILE A 190 3.30 2.48 -22.18
N TRP A 191 2.92 1.28 -22.58
CA TRP A 191 2.15 0.32 -21.79
C TRP A 191 3.04 -0.82 -21.29
N LEU A 192 2.85 -1.23 -20.04
CA LEU A 192 3.46 -2.41 -19.44
C LEU A 192 2.36 -3.34 -18.94
N VAL A 193 2.28 -4.56 -19.48
CA VAL A 193 1.17 -5.48 -19.18
C VAL A 193 1.61 -6.94 -19.04
N ASN A 194 0.88 -7.67 -18.18
CA ASN A 194 1.06 -9.09 -17.90
C ASN A 194 0.07 -9.95 -18.71
N GLY A 195 0.26 -9.98 -20.03
CA GLY A 195 -0.48 -10.84 -20.95
C GLY A 195 -0.48 -10.27 -22.37
N ASN A 196 -0.92 -11.08 -23.33
CA ASN A 196 -0.94 -10.68 -24.75
C ASN A 196 -1.98 -9.59 -25.03
N PRO A 197 -1.59 -8.38 -25.49
CA PRO A 197 -2.52 -7.30 -25.84
C PRO A 197 -3.43 -7.63 -27.02
N ALA A 198 -3.04 -8.57 -27.89
CA ALA A 198 -3.84 -8.99 -29.03
C ALA A 198 -4.88 -10.07 -28.70
N ALA A 199 -4.90 -10.58 -27.46
CA ALA A 199 -5.89 -11.58 -27.04
C ALA A 199 -7.31 -10.98 -26.98
N GLN A 200 -8.32 -11.81 -27.28
CA GLN A 200 -9.72 -11.36 -27.31
C GLN A 200 -10.29 -11.01 -25.93
N SER A 201 -9.73 -11.59 -24.87
CA SER A 201 -10.15 -11.36 -23.49
C SER A 201 -8.93 -11.43 -22.58
N HIS A 202 -8.81 -10.48 -21.66
CA HIS A 202 -7.76 -10.47 -20.66
C HIS A 202 -8.32 -10.74 -19.27
N ASN A 203 -7.48 -11.30 -18.39
CA ASN A 203 -7.81 -11.36 -16.98
C ASN A 203 -7.67 -9.96 -16.37
N ILE A 204 -8.79 -9.32 -16.07
CA ILE A 204 -8.88 -7.95 -15.52
C ILE A 204 -8.09 -7.83 -14.20
N PHE A 205 -7.97 -8.90 -13.42
CA PHE A 205 -7.27 -8.91 -12.14
C PHE A 205 -5.75 -9.02 -12.24
N GLU A 206 -5.21 -9.33 -13.42
CA GLU A 206 -3.78 -9.56 -13.62
C GLU A 206 -3.15 -8.70 -14.73
N TYR A 207 -3.91 -8.39 -15.78
CA TYR A 207 -3.35 -7.85 -17.03
C TYR A 207 -2.63 -6.52 -16.85
N GLN A 208 -3.27 -5.55 -16.19
CA GLN A 208 -2.66 -4.25 -15.90
C GLN A 208 -1.75 -4.29 -14.67
N PHE A 209 -1.76 -5.35 -13.87
CA PHE A 209 -1.08 -5.39 -12.59
C PHE A 209 0.33 -5.96 -12.73
N SER A 210 1.30 -5.22 -12.18
CA SER A 210 2.63 -5.72 -11.88
C SER A 210 2.55 -6.94 -10.94
N PHE A 211 3.48 -7.89 -11.07
CA PHE A 211 3.40 -9.20 -10.40
C PHE A 211 3.15 -9.09 -8.88
N GLU A 212 3.86 -8.20 -8.18
CA GLU A 212 3.71 -7.96 -6.74
C GLU A 212 2.35 -7.35 -6.35
N GLN A 213 1.66 -6.70 -7.29
CA GLN A 213 0.36 -6.09 -7.09
C GLN A 213 -0.81 -7.01 -7.48
N GLN A 214 -0.58 -8.05 -8.29
CA GLN A 214 -1.61 -9.01 -8.67
C GLN A 214 -2.28 -9.66 -7.45
N GLY A 215 -3.61 -9.76 -7.46
CA GLY A 215 -4.40 -10.21 -6.31
C GLY A 215 -4.83 -9.08 -5.36
N SER A 216 -4.38 -7.84 -5.59
CA SER A 216 -4.73 -6.70 -4.73
C SER A 216 -6.20 -6.33 -4.82
N LEU A 217 -6.78 -6.32 -6.03
CA LEU A 217 -8.18 -5.98 -6.23
C LEU A 217 -9.09 -7.02 -5.56
N GLU A 218 -8.80 -8.31 -5.72
CA GLU A 218 -9.55 -9.40 -5.11
C GLU A 218 -9.47 -9.35 -3.59
N ARG A 219 -8.27 -9.13 -3.03
CA ARG A 219 -8.08 -8.95 -1.58
C ARG A 219 -8.91 -7.78 -1.07
N VAL A 220 -8.80 -6.62 -1.70
CA VAL A 220 -9.47 -5.38 -1.26
C VAL A 220 -10.99 -5.51 -1.41
N LEU A 221 -11.50 -6.14 -2.46
CA LEU A 221 -12.92 -6.47 -2.62
C LEU A 221 -13.42 -7.44 -1.55
N LEU A 222 -12.67 -8.50 -1.24
CA LEU A 222 -13.02 -9.45 -0.19
C LEU A 222 -13.19 -8.74 1.15
N PHE A 223 -12.19 -7.94 1.56
CA PHE A 223 -12.28 -7.23 2.84
C PHE A 223 -13.33 -6.13 2.82
N PHE A 224 -13.55 -5.43 1.70
CA PHE A 224 -14.66 -4.50 1.58
C PHE A 224 -16.01 -5.16 1.89
N LEU A 225 -16.28 -6.33 1.31
CA LEU A 225 -17.51 -7.09 1.58
C LEU A 225 -17.62 -7.54 3.04
N LEU A 226 -16.52 -8.03 3.61
CA LEU A 226 -16.48 -8.45 5.02
C LEU A 226 -16.73 -7.28 5.99
N TYR A 227 -16.11 -6.13 5.73
CA TYR A 227 -16.32 -4.91 6.51
C TYR A 227 -17.72 -4.31 6.30
N PHE A 228 -18.30 -4.47 5.11
CA PHE A 228 -19.69 -4.06 4.86
C PHE A 228 -20.68 -4.85 5.73
N VAL A 229 -20.47 -6.17 5.89
CA VAL A 229 -21.24 -7.00 6.82
C VAL A 229 -21.05 -6.55 8.27
N LEU A 230 -19.81 -6.32 8.70
CA LEU A 230 -19.54 -5.80 10.06
C LEU A 230 -20.19 -4.43 10.29
N ALA A 231 -20.16 -3.53 9.30
CA ALA A 231 -20.81 -2.23 9.39
C ALA A 231 -22.33 -2.36 9.56
N GLY A 232 -22.98 -3.28 8.83
CA GLY A 232 -24.40 -3.59 9.01
C GLY A 232 -24.72 -4.09 10.43
N LEU A 233 -23.89 -4.99 10.97
CA LEU A 233 -24.00 -5.47 12.35
C LEU A 233 -23.82 -4.32 13.36
N GLN A 234 -22.88 -3.41 13.09
CA GLN A 234 -22.59 -2.27 13.96
C GLN A 234 -23.72 -1.23 13.94
N VAL A 235 -24.33 -0.96 12.78
CA VAL A 235 -25.52 -0.08 12.68
C VAL A 235 -26.64 -0.62 13.55
N TYR A 236 -26.91 -1.93 13.48
CA TYR A 236 -27.90 -2.57 14.36
C TYR A 236 -27.55 -2.41 15.85
N ALA A 237 -26.26 -2.54 16.21
CA ALA A 237 -25.81 -2.36 17.59
C ALA A 237 -26.00 -0.92 18.09
N VAL A 238 -25.62 0.08 17.28
CA VAL A 238 -25.74 1.52 17.61
C VAL A 238 -27.20 1.94 17.78
N MET A 239 -28.11 1.40 16.96
CA MET A 239 -29.54 1.69 17.11
C MET A 239 -30.10 1.26 18.46
N ARG A 240 -29.48 0.27 19.12
CA ARG A 240 -29.90 -0.25 20.43
C ARG A 240 -29.07 0.27 21.60
N GLN A 241 -27.94 0.93 21.35
CA GLN A 241 -27.00 1.36 22.40
C GLN A 241 -26.41 2.74 22.11
N LYS A 242 -26.53 3.66 23.08
CA LYS A 242 -26.02 5.04 22.97
C LYS A 242 -24.78 5.29 23.83
N HIS A 243 -23.79 4.39 23.78
CA HIS A 243 -22.52 4.56 24.51
C HIS A 243 -21.43 5.22 23.67
N LEU A 244 -20.58 6.03 24.31
CA LEU A 244 -19.47 6.73 23.66
C LEU A 244 -18.42 5.78 23.07
N VAL A 245 -18.14 4.66 23.74
CA VAL A 245 -17.25 3.58 23.24
C VAL A 245 -17.78 3.01 21.92
N THR A 246 -19.08 2.71 21.85
CA THR A 246 -19.72 2.21 20.63
C THR A 246 -19.66 3.25 19.51
N ARG A 247 -19.82 4.55 19.81
CA ARG A 247 -19.66 5.63 18.82
C ARG A 247 -18.23 5.73 18.29
N LEU A 248 -17.22 5.64 19.17
CA LEU A 248 -15.81 5.66 18.78
C LEU A 248 -15.46 4.46 17.89
N PHE A 249 -15.92 3.26 18.25
CA PHE A 249 -15.76 2.07 17.41
C PHE A 249 -16.45 2.21 16.06
N THR A 250 -17.67 2.76 16.04
CA THR A 250 -18.40 3.04 14.80
C THR A 250 -17.62 4.00 13.91
N ALA A 251 -17.05 5.07 14.46
CA ALA A 251 -16.22 5.99 13.70
C ALA A 251 -15.00 5.28 13.06
N ALA A 252 -14.26 4.49 13.84
CA ALA A 252 -13.12 3.71 13.33
C ALA A 252 -13.55 2.73 12.22
N LEU A 253 -14.65 2.00 12.42
CA LEU A 253 -15.19 1.05 11.44
C LEU A 253 -15.67 1.75 10.15
N THR A 254 -16.31 2.92 10.27
CA THR A 254 -16.73 3.69 9.09
C THR A 254 -15.55 4.21 8.29
N LEU A 255 -14.48 4.68 8.95
CA LEU A 255 -13.25 5.08 8.26
C LEU A 255 -12.57 3.88 7.57
N GLN A 256 -12.60 2.71 8.20
CA GLN A 256 -12.06 1.48 7.59
C GLN A 256 -12.85 1.09 6.34
N LEU A 257 -14.18 1.16 6.39
CA LEU A 257 -15.04 0.87 5.24
C LEU A 257 -14.83 1.88 4.10
N LEU A 258 -14.73 3.18 4.44
CA LEU A 258 -14.43 4.23 3.47
C LEU A 258 -13.06 4.04 2.83
N SER A 259 -12.05 3.68 3.61
CA SER A 259 -10.72 3.35 3.09
C SER A 259 -10.79 2.27 2.00
N PHE A 260 -11.42 1.12 2.30
CA PHE A 260 -11.59 0.06 1.31
C PHE A 260 -12.43 0.51 0.11
N LEU A 261 -13.48 1.32 0.29
CA LEU A 261 -14.26 1.86 -0.82
C LEU A 261 -13.41 2.68 -1.80
N TRP A 262 -12.57 3.58 -1.27
CA TRP A 262 -11.69 4.41 -2.08
C TRP A 262 -10.62 3.58 -2.78
N THR A 263 -10.01 2.63 -2.07
CA THR A 263 -9.01 1.73 -2.66
C THR A 263 -9.61 0.79 -3.71
N VAL A 264 -10.81 0.21 -3.49
CA VAL A 264 -11.53 -0.59 -4.51
C VAL A 264 -11.75 0.26 -5.77
N THR A 265 -12.24 1.49 -5.59
CA THR A 265 -12.53 2.39 -6.72
C THR A 265 -11.26 2.70 -7.51
N HIS A 266 -10.18 3.08 -6.82
CA HIS A 266 -8.88 3.31 -7.44
C HIS A 266 -8.38 2.08 -8.23
N LEU A 267 -8.37 0.90 -7.61
CA LEU A 267 -7.88 -0.33 -8.23
C LEU A 267 -8.79 -0.84 -9.36
N ALA A 268 -10.10 -0.56 -9.31
CA ALA A 268 -11.02 -0.92 -10.37
C ALA A 268 -10.79 -0.07 -11.63
N PHE A 269 -10.54 1.23 -11.48
CA PHE A 269 -10.10 2.07 -12.60
C PHE A 269 -8.75 1.62 -13.12
N PHE A 270 -7.80 1.36 -12.22
CA PHE A 270 -6.46 0.87 -12.58
C PHE A 270 -6.50 -0.44 -13.39
N ALA A 271 -7.39 -1.36 -13.04
CA ALA A 271 -7.57 -2.61 -13.78
C ALA A 271 -8.09 -2.39 -15.22
N TRP A 272 -8.73 -1.25 -15.49
CA TRP A 272 -9.25 -0.88 -16.80
C TRP A 272 -8.24 -0.09 -17.63
N ASP A 273 -7.61 0.94 -17.06
CA ASP A 273 -6.78 1.91 -17.78
C ASP A 273 -5.27 1.85 -17.47
N GLY A 274 -4.84 1.05 -16.49
CA GLY A 274 -3.43 0.94 -16.09
C GLY A 274 -2.86 2.15 -15.33
N ASP A 275 -3.70 3.15 -15.01
CA ASP A 275 -3.32 4.43 -14.41
C ASP A 275 -4.08 4.66 -13.09
N GLY A 276 -5.37 4.30 -13.08
CA GLY A 276 -6.28 4.43 -11.96
C GLY A 276 -6.56 5.88 -11.60
N VAL A 277 -7.00 6.09 -10.35
CA VAL A 277 -7.20 7.44 -9.81
C VAL A 277 -6.27 7.62 -8.62
N PRO A 278 -5.02 8.08 -8.82
CA PRO A 278 -4.00 8.14 -7.78
C PRO A 278 -4.52 8.72 -6.48
N SER A 279 -5.12 9.91 -6.52
CA SER A 279 -5.68 10.61 -5.35
C SER A 279 -6.64 9.79 -4.49
N LEU A 280 -7.50 8.94 -5.09
CA LEU A 280 -8.39 8.05 -4.35
C LEU A 280 -7.61 6.98 -3.58
N GLY A 281 -6.50 6.47 -4.14
CA GLY A 281 -5.61 5.54 -3.45
C GLY A 281 -5.11 6.11 -2.14
N ILE A 282 -4.65 7.37 -2.13
CA ILE A 282 -4.10 7.98 -0.92
C ILE A 282 -5.19 8.48 0.03
N VAL A 283 -6.32 8.97 -0.47
CA VAL A 283 -7.48 9.20 0.42
C VAL A 283 -7.85 7.89 1.12
N GLY A 284 -7.76 6.76 0.40
CA GLY A 284 -7.88 5.41 0.95
C GLY A 284 -6.86 5.11 2.05
N ASP A 285 -5.57 5.32 1.79
CA ASP A 285 -4.49 5.06 2.74
C ASP A 285 -4.57 5.95 3.98
N VAL A 286 -4.83 7.25 3.81
CA VAL A 286 -5.02 8.19 4.94
C VAL A 286 -6.23 7.79 5.78
N SER A 287 -7.33 7.39 5.14
CA SER A 287 -8.53 6.90 5.86
C SER A 287 -8.23 5.63 6.65
N TYR A 288 -7.43 4.72 6.09
CA TYR A 288 -6.94 3.53 6.79
C TYR A 288 -6.11 3.92 8.02
N MET A 289 -5.11 4.80 7.87
CA MET A 289 -4.27 5.23 8.98
C MET A 289 -5.06 5.89 10.12
N LEU A 290 -6.03 6.75 9.77
CA LEU A 290 -6.94 7.37 10.74
C LEU A 290 -7.81 6.32 11.46
N SER A 291 -8.32 5.34 10.72
CA SER A 291 -9.08 4.22 11.28
C SER A 291 -8.24 3.42 12.29
N GLN A 292 -7.03 3.01 11.91
CA GLN A 292 -6.11 2.27 12.78
C GLN A 292 -5.71 3.08 14.03
N SER A 293 -5.51 4.39 13.88
CA SER A 293 -5.24 5.30 14.99
C SER A 293 -6.43 5.38 15.97
N LEU A 294 -7.66 5.55 15.48
CA LEU A 294 -8.85 5.56 16.35
C LEU A 294 -9.08 4.20 17.01
N PHE A 295 -8.79 3.10 16.31
CA PHE A 295 -8.88 1.76 16.85
C PHE A 295 -7.87 1.56 17.99
N MET A 296 -6.61 1.98 17.81
CA MET A 296 -5.60 2.01 18.87
C MET A 296 -6.09 2.76 20.12
N LEU A 297 -6.67 3.95 19.93
CA LEU A 297 -7.23 4.75 21.02
C LEU A 297 -8.34 3.99 21.77
N LEU A 298 -9.27 3.38 21.03
CA LEU A 298 -10.34 2.56 21.59
C LEU A 298 -9.79 1.42 22.45
N LEU A 299 -8.78 0.69 21.97
CA LEU A 299 -8.20 -0.43 22.72
C LEU A 299 -7.52 0.03 24.01
N LEU A 300 -6.80 1.14 23.99
CA LEU A 300 -6.16 1.71 25.19
C LEU A 300 -7.19 2.19 26.22
N LEU A 301 -8.29 2.81 25.76
CA LEU A 301 -9.39 3.23 26.63
C LEU A 301 -10.08 2.03 27.29
N LEU A 302 -10.34 0.97 26.52
CA LEU A 302 -10.93 -0.26 27.02
C LEU A 302 -10.01 -0.98 28.00
N ALA A 303 -8.69 -1.03 27.74
CA ALA A 303 -7.70 -1.65 28.64
C ALA A 303 -7.63 -0.94 30.00
N LYS A 304 -7.77 0.39 30.03
CA LYS A 304 -7.89 1.18 31.26
C LYS A 304 -9.24 1.04 31.97
N GLY A 305 -10.18 0.32 31.36
CA GLY A 305 -11.51 0.07 31.88
C GLY A 305 -12.47 1.25 31.79
N TRP A 306 -12.19 2.21 30.92
CA TRP A 306 -13.09 3.35 30.71
C TRP A 306 -14.45 2.88 30.18
N ALA A 307 -15.52 3.43 30.77
CA ALA A 307 -16.92 3.08 30.57
C ALA A 307 -17.36 1.69 31.07
N ILE A 308 -16.45 0.81 31.48
CA ILE A 308 -16.76 -0.55 31.97
C ILE A 308 -16.55 -0.67 33.49
N THR A 309 -15.36 -0.31 33.97
CA THR A 309 -14.96 -0.45 35.40
C THR A 309 -14.80 0.91 36.07
N ARG A 310 -14.39 1.94 35.32
CA ARG A 310 -14.14 3.29 35.82
C ARG A 310 -14.91 4.33 35.02
N THR A 311 -15.61 5.22 35.72
CA THR A 311 -16.29 6.39 35.15
C THR A 311 -15.30 7.51 34.81
N GLU A 312 -14.24 7.65 35.60
CA GLU A 312 -13.16 8.60 35.36
C GLU A 312 -11.86 7.91 34.87
N LEU A 313 -11.30 8.45 33.79
CA LEU A 313 -10.01 8.02 33.25
C LEU A 313 -8.88 8.71 34.03
N THR A 314 -8.05 7.94 34.74
CA THR A 314 -6.83 8.46 35.38
C THR A 314 -5.75 8.69 34.32
N TRP A 315 -4.96 9.77 34.47
CA TRP A 315 -3.88 10.13 33.55
C TRP A 315 -4.31 10.27 32.07
N LYS A 316 -5.51 10.81 31.82
CA LYS A 316 -6.03 11.14 30.47
C LYS A 316 -5.00 11.81 29.55
N PRO A 317 -4.26 12.87 29.96
CA PRO A 317 -3.33 13.55 29.07
C PRO A 317 -2.20 12.63 28.59
N VAL A 318 -1.75 11.68 29.41
CA VAL A 318 -0.70 10.73 29.03
C VAL A 318 -1.19 9.76 27.95
N LEU A 319 -2.41 9.25 28.08
CA LEU A 319 -3.01 8.36 27.07
C LEU A 319 -3.17 9.06 25.72
N PHE A 320 -3.74 10.27 25.70
CA PHE A 320 -3.87 11.03 24.47
C PHE A 320 -2.51 11.46 23.88
N CYS A 321 -1.52 11.76 24.73
CA CYS A 321 -0.17 12.08 24.28
C CYS A 321 0.48 10.88 23.58
N ILE A 322 0.45 9.68 24.19
CA ILE A 322 1.03 8.47 23.58
C ILE A 322 0.31 8.09 22.29
N TRP A 323 -1.03 8.18 22.27
CA TRP A 323 -1.82 7.97 21.05
C TRP A 323 -1.47 8.98 19.94
N LEU A 324 -1.29 10.25 20.30
CA LEU A 324 -0.90 11.29 19.34
C LEU A 324 0.51 11.03 18.78
N VAL A 325 1.47 10.68 19.65
CA VAL A 325 2.84 10.32 19.26
C VAL A 325 2.82 9.10 18.31
N TYR A 326 2.03 8.07 18.62
CA TYR A 326 1.84 6.91 17.73
C TYR A 326 1.36 7.35 16.36
N SER A 327 0.31 8.16 16.33
CA SER A 327 -0.29 8.65 15.08
C SER A 327 0.70 9.50 14.27
N CYS A 328 1.49 10.35 14.92
CA CYS A 328 2.53 11.14 14.26
C CYS A 328 3.65 10.26 13.67
N ILE A 329 4.11 9.23 14.39
CA ILE A 329 5.13 8.29 13.89
C ILE A 329 4.61 7.54 12.67
N GLN A 330 3.36 7.07 12.69
CA GLN A 330 2.75 6.39 11.55
C GLN A 330 2.68 7.30 10.32
N ILE A 331 2.20 8.53 10.48
CA ILE A 331 2.14 9.50 9.37
C ILE A 331 3.53 9.83 8.84
N LEU A 332 4.52 10.02 9.72
CA LEU A 332 5.90 10.28 9.32
C LEU A 332 6.48 9.12 8.50
N LEU A 333 6.24 7.88 8.93
CA LEU A 333 6.65 6.68 8.20
C LEU A 333 6.04 6.64 6.80
N TYR A 334 4.74 6.92 6.68
CA TYR A 334 4.06 6.96 5.39
C TYR A 334 4.61 8.04 4.46
N VAL A 335 4.80 9.26 4.97
CA VAL A 335 5.39 10.35 4.18
C VAL A 335 6.81 10.00 3.76
N TRP A 336 7.62 9.48 4.68
CA TRP A 336 8.99 9.03 4.38
C TRP A 336 9.01 7.96 3.29
N ASN A 337 8.14 6.96 3.39
CA ASN A 337 8.03 5.90 2.39
C ASN A 337 7.66 6.46 1.00
N MET A 338 6.80 7.47 0.95
CA MET A 338 6.39 8.09 -0.31
C MET A 338 7.45 9.03 -0.91
N THR A 339 8.34 9.62 -0.11
CA THR A 339 9.29 10.64 -0.58
C THR A 339 10.74 10.16 -0.72
N GLU A 340 11.21 9.28 0.17
CA GLU A 340 12.63 8.91 0.28
C GLU A 340 12.94 7.50 -0.23
N VAL A 341 11.94 6.61 -0.27
CA VAL A 341 12.15 5.25 -0.76
C VAL A 341 12.10 5.26 -2.29
N ASP A 342 13.29 5.23 -2.89
CA ASP A 342 13.44 5.08 -4.32
C ASP A 342 12.80 3.76 -4.78
N VAL A 343 11.94 3.83 -5.79
CA VAL A 343 11.22 2.67 -6.36
C VAL A 343 12.18 1.57 -6.86
N ILE A 344 13.39 2.00 -7.24
CA ILE A 344 14.47 1.15 -7.72
C ILE A 344 14.95 0.20 -6.61
N GLU A 345 14.97 0.69 -5.36
CA GLU A 345 15.35 -0.12 -4.21
C GLU A 345 14.21 -1.07 -3.85
N GLU A 346 14.52 -2.37 -3.81
CA GLU A 346 13.57 -3.40 -3.38
C GLU A 346 13.52 -3.52 -1.85
N ILE A 347 13.41 -2.37 -1.18
CA ILE A 347 13.39 -2.27 0.27
C ILE A 347 11.95 -1.99 0.70
N ASP A 348 11.48 -2.72 1.72
CA ASP A 348 10.15 -2.47 2.30
C ASP A 348 10.20 -1.36 3.35
N GLU A 349 9.05 -0.74 3.63
CA GLU A 349 8.89 0.26 4.68
C GLU A 349 9.46 -0.19 6.04
N TYR A 350 9.30 -1.47 6.42
CA TYR A 350 9.78 -2.02 7.70
C TYR A 350 11.27 -2.39 7.71
N GLN A 351 11.94 -2.32 6.57
CA GLN A 351 13.40 -2.48 6.49
C GLN A 351 14.13 -1.14 6.69
N THR A 352 13.39 -0.03 6.72
CA THR A 352 13.94 1.33 6.91
C THR A 352 14.10 1.69 8.40
N TYR A 353 14.93 2.68 8.70
CA TYR A 353 15.09 3.20 10.07
C TYR A 353 13.77 3.68 10.69
N PRO A 354 12.93 4.50 10.00
CA PRO A 354 11.62 4.87 10.53
C PRO A 354 10.71 3.66 10.78
N GLY A 355 10.78 2.63 9.94
CA GLY A 355 10.04 1.38 10.12
C GLY A 355 10.37 0.71 11.45
N TRP A 356 11.65 0.52 11.77
CA TRP A 356 12.09 -0.06 13.03
C TRP A 356 11.68 0.76 14.25
N ILE A 357 11.72 2.09 14.17
CA ILE A 357 11.24 2.98 15.24
C ILE A 357 9.75 2.76 15.50
N SER A 358 8.95 2.69 14.43
CA SER A 358 7.50 2.43 14.50
C SER A 358 7.19 1.07 15.14
N LEU A 359 7.95 0.02 14.78
CA LEU A 359 7.82 -1.31 15.38
C LEU A 359 8.17 -1.33 16.87
N CYS A 360 9.30 -0.73 17.25
CA CYS A 360 9.72 -0.62 18.64
C CYS A 360 8.69 0.12 19.48
N PHE A 361 8.15 1.22 18.96
CA PHE A 361 7.12 1.98 19.65
C PHE A 361 5.82 1.17 19.83
N ARG A 362 5.42 0.39 18.82
CA ARG A 362 4.27 -0.54 18.92
C ARG A 362 4.48 -1.60 20.00
N LEU A 363 5.70 -2.12 20.19
CA LEU A 363 6.02 -3.04 21.29
C LEU A 363 5.92 -2.36 22.67
N VAL A 364 6.36 -1.10 22.79
CA VAL A 364 6.21 -0.32 24.04
C VAL A 364 4.73 -0.13 24.37
N ILE A 365 3.90 0.26 23.39
CA ILE A 365 2.44 0.38 23.59
C ILE A 365 1.83 -0.98 23.97
N THR A 366 2.29 -2.08 23.37
CA THR A 366 1.81 -3.44 23.68
C THR A 366 2.11 -3.81 25.13
N ALA A 367 3.35 -3.57 25.59
CA ALA A 367 3.72 -3.81 26.99
C ALA A 367 2.86 -2.95 27.93
N TRP A 368 2.66 -1.68 27.59
CA TRP A 368 1.81 -0.80 28.38
C TRP A 368 0.34 -1.28 28.42
N PHE A 369 -0.23 -1.63 27.26
CA PHE A 369 -1.57 -2.21 27.15
C PHE A 369 -1.74 -3.42 28.08
N LEU A 370 -0.78 -4.35 28.10
CA LEU A 370 -0.81 -5.52 28.99
C LEU A 370 -0.74 -5.14 30.46
N THR A 371 0.07 -4.14 30.83
CA THR A 371 0.14 -3.66 32.23
C THR A 371 -1.16 -3.00 32.68
N GLU A 372 -1.79 -2.18 31.84
CA GLU A 372 -3.07 -1.53 32.14
C GLU A 372 -4.20 -2.55 32.20
N LEU A 373 -4.23 -3.50 31.26
CA LEU A 373 -5.19 -4.58 31.26
C LEU A 373 -5.08 -5.42 32.54
N ARG A 374 -3.85 -5.79 32.93
CA ARG A 374 -3.61 -6.51 34.19
C ARG A 374 -4.07 -5.71 35.40
N SER A 375 -3.74 -4.43 35.46
CA SER A 375 -4.17 -3.53 36.54
C SER A 375 -5.70 -3.52 36.67
N THR A 376 -6.40 -3.28 35.56
CA THR A 376 -7.87 -3.30 35.51
C THR A 376 -8.47 -4.66 35.93
N MET A 377 -7.86 -5.78 35.52
CA MET A 377 -8.31 -7.11 35.92
C MET A 377 -8.09 -7.41 37.41
N MET A 378 -7.05 -6.84 38.04
CA MET A 378 -6.78 -7.02 39.47
C MET A 378 -7.75 -6.21 40.34
N ASP A 379 -8.23 -5.07 39.84
CA ASP A 379 -9.18 -4.21 40.55
C ASP A 379 -10.63 -4.69 40.41
N GLU A 380 -10.95 -5.43 39.35
CA GLU A 380 -12.32 -5.86 39.03
C GLU A 380 -12.68 -7.20 39.71
N ASN A 381 -13.69 -7.17 40.59
CA ASN A 381 -14.16 -8.34 41.32
C ASN A 381 -15.29 -9.09 40.60
N ASP A 382 -15.95 -8.48 39.62
CA ASP A 382 -17.02 -9.15 38.86
C ASP A 382 -16.46 -10.16 37.86
N HIS A 383 -16.78 -11.43 38.06
CA HIS A 383 -16.36 -12.56 37.22
C HIS A 383 -16.86 -12.44 35.77
N ARG A 384 -17.96 -11.71 35.52
CA ARG A 384 -18.47 -11.46 34.16
C ARG A 384 -17.57 -10.48 33.41
N LYS A 385 -17.18 -9.38 34.04
CA LYS A 385 -16.27 -8.37 33.48
C LYS A 385 -14.86 -8.90 33.35
N LEU A 386 -14.38 -9.70 34.30
CA LEU A 386 -13.08 -10.35 34.22
C LEU A 386 -12.99 -11.29 33.00
N ARG A 387 -14.05 -12.08 32.75
CA ARG A 387 -14.12 -12.90 31.53
C ARG A 387 -14.12 -12.05 30.26
N PHE A 388 -14.80 -10.91 30.25
CA PHE A 388 -14.72 -9.97 29.13
C PHE A 388 -13.27 -9.53 28.89
N TYR A 389 -12.55 -9.09 29.93
CA TYR A 389 -11.16 -8.64 29.81
C TYR A 389 -10.20 -9.74 29.35
N LEU A 390 -10.42 -10.98 29.78
CA LEU A 390 -9.62 -12.12 29.34
C LEU A 390 -9.76 -12.34 27.81
N HIS A 391 -10.99 -12.36 27.30
CA HIS A 391 -11.25 -12.55 25.87
C HIS A 391 -10.79 -11.34 25.04
N PHE A 392 -11.01 -10.12 25.56
CA PHE A 392 -10.53 -8.87 24.98
C PHE A 392 -9.00 -8.87 24.84
N GLY A 393 -8.30 -9.17 25.94
CA GLY A 393 -6.84 -9.22 25.97
C GLY A 393 -6.27 -10.30 25.06
N ALA A 394 -6.75 -11.53 25.17
CA ALA A 394 -6.27 -12.65 24.37
C ALA A 394 -6.51 -12.43 22.87
N GLY A 395 -7.69 -11.94 22.50
CA GLY A 395 -8.05 -11.69 21.10
C GLY A 395 -7.25 -10.56 20.47
N LEU A 396 -7.06 -9.45 21.18
CA LEU A 396 -6.40 -8.26 20.63
C LEU A 396 -4.88 -8.27 20.77
N LEU A 397 -4.31 -9.11 21.63
CA LEU A 397 -2.86 -9.28 21.70
C LEU A 397 -2.30 -9.73 20.34
N CYS A 398 -3.03 -10.59 19.61
CA CYS A 398 -2.68 -10.96 18.24
C CYS A 398 -2.58 -9.73 17.33
N TRP A 399 -3.51 -8.79 17.45
CA TRP A 399 -3.52 -7.55 16.67
C TRP A 399 -2.36 -6.59 17.04
N PHE A 400 -1.97 -6.54 18.32
CA PHE A 400 -0.81 -5.74 18.73
C PHE A 400 0.51 -6.29 18.19
N VAL A 401 0.67 -7.62 18.22
CA VAL A 401 1.95 -8.30 17.99
C VAL A 401 2.17 -8.72 16.53
N TYR A 402 1.12 -8.85 15.70
CA TYR A 402 1.31 -9.35 14.34
C TYR A 402 2.31 -8.52 13.53
N LEU A 403 2.29 -7.20 13.62
CA LEU A 403 3.08 -6.36 12.73
C LEU A 403 4.60 -6.54 12.95
N PRO A 404 5.15 -6.49 14.17
CA PRO A 404 6.54 -6.87 14.43
C PRO A 404 6.90 -8.29 13.97
N VAL A 405 6.02 -9.26 14.19
CA VAL A 405 6.28 -10.65 13.78
C VAL A 405 6.33 -10.79 12.26
N VAL A 406 5.38 -10.18 11.56
CA VAL A 406 5.31 -10.18 10.10
C VAL A 406 6.51 -9.45 9.50
N ALA A 407 6.92 -8.31 10.05
CA ALA A 407 8.09 -7.58 9.59
C ALA A 407 9.39 -8.41 9.69
N LEU A 408 9.57 -9.16 10.78
CA LEU A 408 10.72 -10.07 10.93
C LEU A 408 10.69 -11.22 9.91
N ILE A 409 9.51 -11.81 9.69
CA ILE A 409 9.35 -12.89 8.69
C ILE A 409 9.59 -12.36 7.28
N ALA A 410 9.11 -11.14 6.98
CA ALA A 410 9.23 -10.50 5.68
C ALA A 410 10.69 -10.27 5.25
N LEU A 411 11.64 -10.20 6.20
CA LEU A 411 13.08 -10.13 5.89
C LEU A 411 13.58 -11.34 5.08
N GLN A 412 12.93 -12.50 5.23
CA GLN A 412 13.30 -13.74 4.55
C GLN A 412 12.46 -14.00 3.29
N VAL A 413 11.48 -13.14 3.00
CA VAL A 413 10.59 -13.27 1.84
C VAL A 413 11.16 -12.46 0.68
N SER A 414 11.21 -13.05 -0.51
CA SER A 414 11.64 -12.34 -1.73
C SER A 414 10.77 -11.12 -2.01
N ALA A 415 11.36 -10.02 -2.50
CA ALA A 415 10.67 -8.75 -2.75
C ALA A 415 9.36 -8.89 -3.57
N LEU A 416 9.33 -9.78 -4.55
CA LEU A 416 8.15 -10.05 -5.40
C LEU A 416 6.90 -10.51 -4.63
N TRP A 417 7.09 -11.23 -3.51
CA TRP A 417 6.00 -11.81 -2.72
C TRP A 417 5.77 -11.07 -1.40
N ARG A 418 6.76 -10.29 -0.97
CA ARG A 418 6.82 -9.68 0.35
C ARG A 418 5.67 -8.72 0.59
N GLN A 419 5.36 -7.85 -0.38
CA GLN A 419 4.23 -6.92 -0.29
C GLN A 419 2.89 -7.66 -0.16
N LYS A 420 2.64 -8.69 -0.97
CA LYS A 420 1.42 -9.52 -0.88
C LYS A 420 1.29 -10.19 0.48
N PHE A 421 2.39 -10.72 0.99
CA PHE A 421 2.46 -11.39 2.28
C PHE A 421 2.10 -10.44 3.43
N ILE A 422 2.76 -9.27 3.49
CA ILE A 422 2.52 -8.27 4.54
C ILE A 422 1.07 -7.77 4.47
N LEU A 423 0.62 -7.30 3.30
CA LEU A 423 -0.73 -6.75 3.14
C LEU A 423 -1.81 -7.81 3.39
N GLY A 424 -1.59 -9.06 2.98
CA GLY A 424 -2.48 -10.18 3.24
C GLY A 424 -2.66 -10.44 4.74
N ILE A 425 -1.55 -10.58 5.48
CA ILE A 425 -1.62 -10.85 6.92
C ILE A 425 -2.19 -9.66 7.69
N SER A 426 -1.77 -8.43 7.36
CA SER A 426 -2.31 -7.23 8.01
C SER A 426 -3.82 -7.12 7.83
N SER A 427 -4.33 -7.33 6.61
CA SER A 427 -5.77 -7.29 6.35
C SER A 427 -6.54 -8.34 7.16
N CYS A 428 -6.01 -9.56 7.26
CA CYS A 428 -6.60 -10.63 8.08
C CYS A 428 -6.59 -10.30 9.58
N ALA A 429 -5.46 -9.82 10.10
CA ALA A 429 -5.30 -9.50 11.52
C ALA A 429 -6.19 -8.32 11.94
N ASP A 430 -6.25 -7.28 11.11
CA ASP A 430 -7.11 -6.12 11.33
C ASP A 430 -8.59 -6.52 11.32
N PHE A 431 -9.03 -7.25 10.29
CA PHE A 431 -10.41 -7.72 10.22
C PHE A 431 -10.80 -8.56 11.44
N LEU A 432 -9.94 -9.48 11.86
CA LEU A 432 -10.16 -10.30 13.05
C LEU A 432 -10.32 -9.43 14.30
N ALA A 433 -9.49 -8.40 14.48
CA ALA A 433 -9.59 -7.48 15.62
C ALA A 433 -10.91 -6.71 15.63
N TYR A 434 -11.34 -6.19 14.47
CA TYR A 434 -12.63 -5.53 14.31
C TYR A 434 -13.81 -6.47 14.57
N ALA A 435 -13.73 -7.72 14.11
CA ALA A 435 -14.75 -8.74 14.36
C ALA A 435 -14.84 -9.10 15.85
N ILE A 436 -13.70 -9.24 16.53
CA ILE A 436 -13.64 -9.48 17.98
C ILE A 436 -14.28 -8.34 18.76
N ILE A 437 -13.96 -7.08 18.43
CA ILE A 437 -14.59 -5.92 19.10
C ILE A 437 -16.09 -5.85 18.82
N THR A 438 -16.51 -6.11 17.57
CA THR A 438 -17.94 -6.16 17.21
C THR A 438 -18.67 -7.22 18.04
N HIS A 439 -18.06 -8.39 18.24
CA HIS A 439 -18.60 -9.46 19.07
C HIS A 439 -18.65 -9.09 20.56
N LEU A 440 -17.59 -8.48 21.08
CA LEU A 440 -17.48 -8.09 22.49
C LEU A 440 -18.42 -6.94 22.86
N LEU A 441 -18.63 -6.00 21.95
CA LEU A 441 -19.52 -4.84 22.12
C LEU A 441 -20.98 -5.11 21.74
N TRP A 442 -21.31 -6.34 21.36
CA TRP A 442 -22.65 -6.70 20.91
C TRP A 442 -23.73 -6.42 22.00
N PRO A 443 -24.91 -5.85 21.64
CA PRO A 443 -25.81 -5.25 22.61
C PRO A 443 -26.25 -6.13 23.78
N THR A 444 -26.50 -7.42 23.53
CA THR A 444 -26.97 -8.35 24.57
C THR A 444 -25.92 -8.63 25.64
N ARG A 445 -24.63 -8.44 25.33
CA ARG A 445 -23.51 -8.65 26.24
C ARG A 445 -23.02 -7.35 26.85
N SER A 446 -22.90 -6.31 26.05
CA SER A 446 -22.38 -5.02 26.49
C SER A 446 -23.27 -4.35 27.54
N GLN A 447 -24.59 -4.58 27.53
CA GLN A 447 -25.49 -4.16 28.64
C GLN A 447 -25.13 -4.78 29.99
N GLN A 448 -24.46 -5.94 30.03
CA GLN A 448 -24.04 -6.60 31.26
C GLN A 448 -22.69 -6.07 31.78
N TYR A 449 -21.92 -5.39 30.93
CA TYR A 449 -20.54 -4.98 31.24
C TYR A 449 -20.42 -3.47 31.43
N PHE A 450 -21.12 -2.69 30.61
CA PHE A 450 -21.16 -1.24 30.77
C PHE A 450 -22.00 -0.90 31.97
N GLN A 451 -21.43 -0.11 32.88
CA GLN A 451 -22.22 0.58 33.89
C GLN A 451 -23.15 1.51 33.13
N LEU A 452 -24.40 1.07 32.97
CA LEU A 452 -25.48 1.98 32.62
C LEU A 452 -25.35 3.12 33.63
N GLN A 453 -25.09 4.33 33.16
CA GLN A 453 -25.61 5.48 33.89
C GLN A 453 -27.11 5.22 33.94
N SER A 454 -27.56 4.54 35.00
CA SER A 454 -28.81 4.92 35.59
C SER A 454 -28.64 6.40 35.87
N GLU A 455 -29.21 7.23 35.02
CA GLU A 455 -29.89 8.43 35.48
C GLU A 455 -31.01 8.00 36.46
N LEU A 456 -30.67 7.27 37.53
CA LEU A 456 -31.35 7.42 38.79
C LEU A 456 -30.57 8.53 39.44
N ASP A 457 -31.10 9.74 39.27
CA ASP A 457 -30.86 10.82 40.18
C ASP A 457 -30.89 10.23 41.61
N PRO A 458 -29.85 10.37 42.44
CA PRO A 458 -29.92 9.92 43.83
C PRO A 458 -31.09 10.57 44.60
N GLY A 459 -31.73 11.60 44.02
CA GLY A 459 -33.05 12.09 44.44
C GLY A 459 -34.17 11.04 44.36
N ASP A 460 -34.26 10.24 43.29
CA ASP A 460 -35.39 9.30 43.09
C ASP A 460 -35.35 8.12 44.08
N GLU A 461 -34.17 7.59 44.46
CA GLU A 461 -34.09 6.57 45.51
C GLU A 461 -34.40 7.15 46.91
N LEU A 462 -34.03 8.41 47.16
CA LEU A 462 -34.37 9.11 48.42
C LEU A 462 -35.85 9.49 48.49
N GLU A 463 -36.49 9.75 47.35
CA GLU A 463 -37.91 10.04 47.23
C GLU A 463 -38.73 8.74 47.38
N GLU A 464 -38.30 7.63 46.78
CA GLU A 464 -38.91 6.30 46.97
C GLU A 464 -38.74 5.76 48.41
N LEU A 465 -37.62 6.08 49.08
CA LEU A 465 -37.42 5.81 50.52
C LEU A 465 -38.27 6.71 51.44
N ASN A 466 -38.57 7.94 51.02
CA ASN A 466 -39.47 8.86 51.76
C ASN A 466 -40.97 8.56 51.51
N GLU A 467 -41.30 7.95 50.38
CA GLU A 467 -42.67 7.52 50.04
C GLU A 467 -43.03 6.15 50.63
N ALA A 468 -42.07 5.43 51.20
CA ALA A 468 -42.36 4.23 51.99
C ALA A 468 -43.24 4.60 53.20
N PRO A 469 -44.47 4.06 53.31
CA PRO A 469 -45.38 4.47 54.38
C PRO A 469 -44.82 4.07 55.73
N HIS A 470 -44.58 5.07 56.59
CA HIS A 470 -44.41 4.91 58.04
C HIS A 470 -45.68 4.33 58.68
N ASN A 471 -45.95 3.05 58.46
CA ASN A 471 -46.94 2.27 59.19
C ASN A 471 -46.21 1.30 60.13
N VAL A 472 -45.52 1.86 61.13
CA VAL A 472 -45.24 1.13 62.37
C VAL A 472 -46.18 1.70 63.43
N GLN A 473 -47.16 0.87 63.77
CA GLN A 473 -48.25 1.13 64.70
C GLN A 473 -47.74 1.62 66.06
N ALA A 474 -47.92 2.90 66.36
CA ALA A 474 -47.96 3.41 67.73
C ALA A 474 -49.38 3.21 68.28
N ASN A 475 -49.70 2.01 68.78
CA ASN A 475 -50.81 1.80 69.71
C ASN A 475 -50.68 0.47 70.47
N CYS A 476 -49.96 0.48 71.59
CA CYS A 476 -50.25 -0.39 72.72
C CYS A 476 -50.40 0.49 73.97
N ARG A 477 -51.66 0.64 74.41
CA ARG A 477 -52.08 1.35 75.62
C ARG A 477 -51.70 0.58 76.88
N LYS A 478 -51.35 1.35 77.92
CA LYS A 478 -51.51 1.15 79.37
C LYS A 478 -52.21 -0.16 79.83
N VAL A 479 -51.54 -0.88 80.73
CA VAL A 479 -52.07 -1.29 82.04
C VAL A 479 -50.98 -1.04 83.08
#